data_AF-A0A7J9YU72-F1
#
_entry.id   AF-A0A7J9YU72-F1
#
_cell.length_a   1.000
_cell.length_b   1.000
_cell.length_c   1.000
_cell.angle_alpha   90.00
_cell.angle_beta   90.00
_cell.angle_gamma   90.00
#
_symmetry.space_group_name_H-M   'P 1'
#
loop_
_entity.id
_entity.type
_entity.pdbx_description
1 polymer ?
#
loop_
_entity_poly.entity_id
_entity_poly.type
_entity_poly.pdbx_seq_one_letter_code
_entity_poly.pdbx_strand_id
1 'polypeptide(L)'
;MKLVRMQPGHGDVLLAEGDPEIASDEEELIEEFRRQLELGMWAAVPTGQRRGRREAVMVRDFDQVPRDAERVVFFPPAAGG
;
A
#
# COMPACT_ATOMS: atom_id res chain seq x y z
N MET A 1 16.89 -2.75 5.03
CA MET A 1 16.05 -1.93 5.92
C MET A 1 15.25 -0.97 5.07
N LYS A 2 14.35 -1.53 4.27
CA LYS A 2 13.40 -0.76 3.47
C LYS A 2 12.02 -1.07 4.02
N LEU A 3 11.48 -0.18 4.83
CA LEU A 3 10.18 -0.42 5.46
C LEU A 3 9.06 0.01 4.53
N VAL A 4 8.13 -0.89 4.25
CA VAL A 4 6.87 -0.57 3.56
C VAL A 4 5.82 -0.27 4.60
N ARG A 5 5.21 0.92 4.53
CA ARG A 5 4.12 1.34 5.43
C ARG A 5 2.77 1.28 4.74
N MET A 6 1.83 0.54 5.32
CA MET A 6 0.43 0.52 4.88
C MET A 6 -0.38 1.52 5.68
N GLN A 7 -1.07 2.43 5.00
CA GLN A 7 -1.87 3.50 5.64
C GLN A 7 -3.18 3.70 4.89
N PRO A 8 -4.29 4.04 5.56
CA PRO A 8 -5.50 4.47 4.89
C PRO A 8 -5.32 5.89 4.32
N GLY A 9 -6.03 6.21 3.23
CA GLY A 9 -6.01 7.52 2.59
C GLY A 9 -6.73 8.62 3.38
N HIS A 10 -7.48 8.25 4.43
CA HIS A 10 -8.16 9.15 5.35
C HIS A 10 -7.83 8.75 6.80
N GLY A 11 -6.70 9.26 7.31
CA GLY A 11 -6.23 9.06 8.69
C GLY A 11 -4.77 8.59 8.79
N ASP A 12 -4.08 8.99 9.87
CA ASP A 12 -2.68 8.62 10.14
C ASP A 12 -2.54 7.25 10.84
N VAL A 13 -3.37 6.27 10.46
CA VAL A 13 -3.33 4.93 11.08
C VAL A 13 -2.34 4.05 10.33
N LEU A 14 -1.38 3.49 11.04
CA LEU A 14 -0.49 2.47 10.49
C LEU A 14 -1.21 1.11 10.53
N LEU A 15 -1.49 0.54 9.36
CA LEU A 15 -2.14 -0.77 9.22
C LEU A 15 -1.14 -1.90 9.39
N ALA A 16 0.01 -1.76 8.72
CA ALA A 16 1.15 -2.66 8.82
C ALA A 16 2.44 -1.91 8.45
N GLU A 17 3.55 -2.32 9.04
CA GLU A 17 4.91 -1.90 8.69
C GLU A 17 5.82 -3.12 8.76
N GLY A 18 6.62 -3.34 7.72
CA GLY A 18 7.55 -4.46 7.64
C GLY A 18 8.57 -4.28 6.51
N ASP A 19 9.66 -5.05 6.54
CA ASP A 19 10.63 -5.10 5.45
C ASP A 19 10.24 -6.21 4.46
N PRO A 20 9.85 -5.91 3.20
CA PRO A 20 9.49 -6.92 2.21
C PRO A 20 10.69 -7.78 1.76
N GLU A 21 11.92 -7.50 2.23
CA GLU A 21 13.08 -8.38 2.06
C GLU A 21 13.12 -9.51 3.11
N ILE A 22 12.32 -9.42 4.19
CA ILE A 22 12.22 -10.41 5.24
C ILE A 22 10.93 -11.22 5.04
N ALA A 23 11.03 -12.54 4.86
CA ALA A 23 9.87 -13.39 4.53
C ALA A 23 8.72 -13.31 5.56
N SER A 24 9.02 -13.22 6.86
CA SER A 24 7.99 -13.07 7.90
C SER A 24 7.24 -11.76 7.79
N ASP A 25 7.96 -10.66 7.57
CA ASP A 25 7.38 -9.33 7.42
C ASP A 25 6.61 -9.23 6.09
N GLU A 26 7.12 -9.85 5.03
CA GLU A 26 6.47 -9.92 3.72
C GLU A 26 5.12 -10.66 3.82
N GLU A 27 5.07 -11.78 4.53
CA GLU A 27 3.81 -12.51 4.79
C GLU A 27 2.80 -11.63 5.54
N GLU A 28 3.21 -10.95 6.62
CA GLU A 28 2.33 -10.04 7.37
C GLU A 28 1.80 -8.88 6.51
N LEU A 29 2.66 -8.29 5.69
CA LEU A 29 2.30 -7.23 4.74
C LEU A 29 1.28 -7.74 3.71
N ILE A 30 1.51 -8.93 3.13
CA ILE A 30 0.60 -9.53 2.15
C ILE A 30 -0.76 -9.82 2.77
N GLU A 31 -0.79 -10.38 3.97
CA GLU A 31 -2.03 -10.67 4.65
C GLU A 31 -2.83 -9.40 4.93
N GLU A 32 -2.19 -8.35 5.47
CA GLU A 32 -2.88 -7.09 5.74
C GLU A 32 -3.38 -6.45 4.46
N PHE A 33 -2.57 -6.44 3.40
CA PHE A 33 -2.97 -5.93 2.10
C PHE A 33 -4.25 -6.60 1.59
N ARG A 34 -4.31 -7.94 1.67
CA ARG A 34 -5.49 -8.70 1.26
C ARG A 34 -6.69 -8.40 2.14
N ARG A 35 -6.51 -8.35 3.47
CA ARG A 35 -7.58 -7.98 4.41
C ARG A 35 -8.20 -6.64 4.05
N GLN A 36 -7.39 -5.63 3.71
CA GLN A 36 -7.89 -4.32 3.32
C GLN A 36 -8.67 -4.35 1.99
N LEU A 37 -8.22 -5.12 1.00
CA LEU A 37 -8.96 -5.28 -0.27
C LEU A 37 -10.28 -6.04 -0.08
N GLU A 38 -10.31 -7.04 0.79
CA GLU A 38 -11.53 -7.77 1.16
C GLU A 38 -12.55 -6.87 1.87
N LEU A 39 -12.09 -5.87 2.62
CA LEU A 39 -12.93 -4.80 3.18
C LEU A 39 -13.48 -3.83 2.10
N GLY A 40 -13.18 -4.07 0.82
CA GLY A 40 -13.63 -3.27 -0.30
C GLY A 40 -12.77 -2.05 -0.60
N MET A 41 -11.62 -1.91 0.08
CA MET A 41 -10.68 -0.81 -0.14
C MET A 41 -9.88 -1.00 -1.43
N TRP A 42 -9.31 0.08 -1.94
CA TRP A 42 -8.47 0.09 -3.13
C TRP A 42 -7.06 0.49 -2.73
N ALA A 43 -6.04 -0.25 -3.17
CA ALA A 43 -4.65 0.04 -2.82
C ALA A 43 -3.96 0.85 -3.94
N ALA A 44 -3.20 1.88 -3.54
CA ALA A 44 -2.36 2.65 -4.44
C ALA A 44 -0.94 2.77 -3.89
N VAL A 45 0.05 2.61 -4.78
CA VAL A 45 1.46 2.75 -4.45
C VAL A 45 2.02 4.01 -5.09
N PRO A 46 2.54 4.96 -4.32
CA PRO A 46 3.24 6.12 -4.88
C PRO A 46 4.53 5.68 -5.57
N THR A 47 4.64 5.90 -6.88
CA THR A 47 5.75 5.39 -7.72
C THR A 47 6.80 6.45 -8.07
N GLY A 48 6.77 7.63 -7.44
CA GLY A 48 7.83 8.61 -7.64
C GLY A 48 7.72 9.93 -6.87
N GLN A 49 8.88 10.52 -6.60
CA GLN A 49 9.09 11.92 -6.21
C GLN A 49 9.93 12.62 -7.28
N ARG A 50 9.38 12.82 -8.48
CA ARG A 50 10.00 13.67 -9.49
C ARG A 50 9.05 14.79 -9.88
N ARG A 51 9.36 16.00 -9.41
CA ARG A 51 8.84 17.30 -9.90
C ARG A 51 7.31 17.51 -9.80
N GLY A 52 6.78 17.50 -8.58
CA GLY A 52 5.53 18.21 -8.27
C GLY A 52 4.21 17.52 -8.62
N ARG A 53 4.23 16.32 -9.23
CA ARG A 53 3.05 15.44 -9.32
C ARG A 53 3.24 14.19 -8.47
N ARG A 54 2.24 13.88 -7.65
CA ARG A 54 2.14 12.61 -6.91
C ARG A 54 1.54 11.60 -7.87
N GLU A 55 2.40 10.82 -8.52
CA GLU A 55 1.97 9.67 -9.32
C GLU A 55 1.81 8.48 -8.38
N ALA A 56 0.66 7.81 -8.48
CA ALA A 56 0.36 6.60 -7.76
C ALA A 56 -0.20 5.57 -8.74
N VAL A 57 0.22 4.33 -8.59
CA VAL A 57 -0.27 3.20 -9.37
C VAL A 57 -1.25 2.43 -8.50
N MET A 58 -2.45 2.19 -9.05
CA MET A 58 -3.43 1.33 -8.42
C MET A 58 -2.99 -0.13 -8.55
N VAL A 59 -2.95 -0.83 -7.43
CA VAL A 59 -2.56 -2.24 -7.36
C VAL A 59 -3.69 -3.05 -6.76
N ARG A 60 -3.85 -4.28 -7.24
CA ARG A 60 -4.86 -5.23 -6.76
C ARG A 60 -4.24 -6.41 -6.03
N ASP A 61 -2.94 -6.57 -6.14
CA ASP A 61 -2.17 -7.62 -5.52
C ASP A 61 -0.86 -7.04 -5.00
N PHE A 62 -0.33 -7.63 -3.92
CA PHE A 62 0.91 -7.15 -3.31
C PHE A 62 2.13 -7.39 -4.21
N ASP A 63 2.09 -8.38 -5.10
CA ASP A 63 3.14 -8.65 -6.09
C ASP A 63 3.32 -7.50 -7.11
N GLN A 64 2.31 -6.65 -7.27
CA GLN A 64 2.34 -5.46 -8.10
C GLN A 64 2.97 -4.26 -7.39
N VAL A 65 3.20 -4.35 -6.07
CA VAL A 65 3.86 -3.31 -5.29
C VAL A 65 5.34 -3.30 -5.68
N PRO A 66 5.85 -2.19 -6.25
CA PRO A 66 7.26 -2.08 -6.56
C PRO A 66 8.10 -2.29 -5.31
N ARG A 67 9.17 -3.09 -5.40
CA ARG A 67 10.09 -3.32 -4.28
C ARG A 67 10.78 -2.04 -3.81
N ASP A 68 10.76 -0.98 -4.62
CA ASP A 68 11.26 0.33 -4.27
C ASP A 68 10.22 1.26 -3.63
N ALA A 69 8.98 0.80 -3.39
CA ALA A 69 7.94 1.54 -2.71
C ALA A 69 8.23 1.77 -1.22
N GLU A 70 7.93 2.96 -0.72
CA GLU A 70 8.04 3.28 0.72
C GLU A 70 6.71 3.10 1.48
N ARG A 71 5.59 3.16 0.77
CA ARG A 71 4.26 3.10 1.38
C ARG A 71 3.19 2.61 0.40
N VAL A 72 2.15 1.98 0.94
CA VAL A 72 0.92 1.62 0.24
C VAL A 72 -0.23 2.39 0.90
N VAL A 73 -1.07 3.03 0.09
CA VAL A 73 -2.18 3.84 0.57
C VAL A 73 -3.51 3.20 0.16
N PHE A 74 -4.40 2.97 1.13
CA PHE A 74 -5.71 2.35 0.91
C PHE A 74 -6.82 3.39 0.88
N PHE A 75 -7.57 3.45 -0.20
CA PHE A 75 -8.70 4.37 -0.35
C PHE A 75 -10.01 3.60 -0.25
N PRO A 76 -11.06 4.17 0.39
CA PRO A 76 -12.38 3.60 0.27
C PRO A 76 -12.82 3.61 -1.21
N PRO A 77 -13.68 2.67 -1.61
CA PRO A 77 -14.22 2.67 -2.97
C PRO A 77 -14.92 4.02 -3.20
N ALA A 78 -14.71 4.63 -4.36
CA ALA A 78 -15.32 5.91 -4.67
C ALA A 78 -16.86 5.76 -4.57
N ALA A 79 -17.47 6.40 -3.57
CA ALA A 79 -18.92 6.57 -3.51
C ALA A 79 -19.32 7.58 -4.58
N GLY A 80 -19.39 7.14 -5.84
CA GLY A 80 -19.63 8.07 -6.95
C GLY A 80 -19.68 7.39 -8.31
N GLY A 81 -20.87 6.90 -8.66
CA GLY A 81 -21.33 6.57 -10.00
C GLY A 81 -22.84 6.64 -10.02
#